data_AF-A0A6V8NRZ8-F1
#
_entry.id   AF-A0A6V8NRZ8-F1
#
_cell.length_a   1.000
_cell.length_b   1.000
_cell.length_c   1.000
_cell.angle_alpha   90.00
_cell.angle_beta   90.00
_cell.angle_gamma   90.00
#
_symmetry.space_group_name_H-M   'P 1'
#
loop_
_entity.id
_entity.type
_entity.pdbx_description
1 polymer ?
#
loop_
_entity_poly.entity_id
_entity_poly.type
_entity_poly.pdbx_seq_one_letter_code
_entity_poly.pdbx_strand_id
1 'polypeptide(L)'
;RGVATDLIARALENAGFDIQKMVDADMRADLEAYPLDRWNQLAPDPNIDYRRAENLMVFFNRHAQVLTTYIDLKDPENLKQWAPGDIVFWDVNGDGEVDHAGILSDKANKEGLPMVIHNFPDPGYTAEEDVLRKWRVVGHYRFPGQSSSPQQVEQKEDTQSGQREETTP
;
A
#
# COMPACT_ATOMS: atom_id res chain seq x y z
N ARG A 1 3.00 21.07 -4.73
CA ARG A 1 4.17 20.38 -4.13
C ARG A 1 3.65 19.10 -3.51
N GLY A 2 4.16 17.94 -3.93
CA GLY A 2 3.61 16.64 -3.53
C GLY A 2 4.26 16.16 -2.23
N VAL A 3 3.45 15.85 -1.23
CA VAL A 3 3.90 15.23 0.02
C VAL A 3 4.26 13.76 -0.26
N ALA A 4 4.96 13.09 0.66
CA ALA A 4 5.30 11.66 0.57
C ALA A 4 4.07 10.77 0.29
N THR A 5 2.93 11.10 0.86
CA THR A 5 1.65 10.40 0.67
C THR A 5 1.08 10.59 -0.74
N ASP A 6 1.32 11.72 -1.41
CA ASP A 6 0.94 11.92 -2.82
C ASP A 6 1.74 11.02 -3.76
N LEU A 7 2.96 10.63 -3.38
CA LEU A 7 3.71 9.63 -4.13
C LEU A 7 3.04 8.26 -4.02
N ILE A 8 2.63 7.87 -2.81
CA ILE A 8 1.91 6.62 -2.59
C ILE A 8 0.62 6.60 -3.40
N ALA A 9 -0.17 7.68 -3.35
CA ALA A 9 -1.41 7.77 -4.10
C ALA A 9 -1.20 7.58 -5.62
N ARG A 10 -0.21 8.27 -6.20
CA ARG A 10 0.11 8.14 -7.64
C ARG A 10 0.64 6.75 -8.00
N ALA A 11 1.45 6.15 -7.13
CA ALA A 11 1.98 4.81 -7.37
C ALA A 11 0.85 3.77 -7.36
N LEU A 12 -0.08 3.87 -6.41
CA LEU A 12 -1.24 2.99 -6.33
C LEU A 12 -2.22 3.22 -7.48
N GLU A 13 -2.47 4.47 -7.88
CA GLU A 13 -3.28 4.79 -9.05
C GLU A 13 -2.70 4.15 -10.32
N ASN A 14 -1.38 4.25 -10.52
CA ASN A 14 -0.69 3.60 -11.63
C ASN A 14 -0.77 2.06 -11.56
N ALA A 15 -0.93 1.48 -10.37
CA ALA A 15 -1.16 0.06 -10.15
C ALA A 15 -2.66 -0.34 -10.27
N GLY A 16 -3.54 0.61 -10.60
CA GLY A 16 -4.98 0.38 -10.79
C GLY A 16 -5.83 0.54 -9.52
N PHE A 17 -5.28 1.09 -8.44
CA PHE A 17 -5.98 1.33 -7.18
C PHE A 17 -6.27 2.82 -6.97
N ASP A 18 -7.55 3.17 -6.98
CA ASP A 18 -8.02 4.52 -6.66
C ASP A 18 -8.05 4.72 -5.14
N ILE A 19 -6.89 5.01 -4.54
CA ILE A 19 -6.76 5.14 -3.08
C ILE A 19 -7.69 6.22 -2.51
N GLN A 20 -7.97 7.26 -3.29
CA GLN A 20 -8.85 8.34 -2.89
C GLN A 20 -10.27 7.81 -2.63
N LYS A 21 -10.83 7.08 -3.60
CA LYS A 21 -12.15 6.46 -3.44
C LYS A 21 -12.17 5.37 -2.37
N MET A 22 -11.10 4.60 -2.26
CA MET A 22 -11.02 3.50 -1.28
C MET A 22 -11.00 4.03 0.16
N VAL A 23 -10.23 5.08 0.43
CA VAL A 23 -10.19 5.74 1.74
C VAL A 23 -11.52 6.42 2.06
N ASP A 24 -12.11 7.16 1.12
CA ASP A 24 -13.43 7.79 1.33
C ASP A 24 -14.51 6.74 1.64
N ALA A 25 -14.51 5.61 0.93
CA ALA A 25 -15.45 4.52 1.20
C ALA A 25 -15.25 3.88 2.58
N ASP A 26 -14.00 3.61 3.00
CA ASP A 26 -13.71 3.03 4.32
C ASP A 26 -14.08 4.01 5.45
N MET A 27 -13.75 5.31 5.30
CA MET A 27 -14.12 6.34 6.26
C MET A 27 -15.63 6.52 6.38
N ARG A 28 -16.39 6.42 5.27
CA ARG A 28 -17.87 6.45 5.32
C ARG A 28 -18.46 5.23 6.02
N ALA A 29 -17.77 4.09 5.98
CA ALA A 29 -18.21 2.86 6.62
C ALA A 29 -17.89 2.84 8.12
N ASP A 30 -16.76 3.41 8.53
CA ASP A 30 -16.26 3.37 9.91
C ASP A 30 -15.45 4.62 10.25
N LEU A 31 -16.15 5.75 10.42
CA LEU A 31 -15.52 7.05 10.64
C LEU A 31 -14.77 7.14 11.97
N GLU A 32 -15.22 6.40 12.99
CA GLU A 32 -14.63 6.38 14.34
C GLU A 32 -13.25 5.72 14.38
N ALA A 33 -12.92 4.88 13.39
CA ALA A 33 -11.58 4.29 13.26
C ALA A 33 -10.49 5.32 12.90
N TYR A 34 -10.88 6.52 12.46
CA TYR A 34 -9.97 7.55 11.96
C TYR A 34 -9.75 8.68 12.97
N PRO A 35 -8.53 9.23 13.07
CA PRO A 35 -8.18 10.26 14.04
C PRO A 35 -8.62 11.66 13.57
N LEU A 36 -9.94 11.86 13.45
CA LEU A 36 -10.53 13.10 12.91
C LEU A 36 -10.24 14.34 13.76
N ASP A 37 -10.06 14.16 15.06
CA ASP A 37 -9.76 15.19 16.04
C ASP A 37 -8.43 15.89 15.74
N ARG A 38 -7.45 15.17 15.19
CA ARG A 38 -6.16 15.74 14.74
C ARG A 38 -6.33 16.81 13.65
N TRP A 39 -7.44 16.76 12.92
CA TRP A 39 -7.71 17.62 11.78
C TRP A 39 -8.94 18.51 11.95
N ASN A 40 -9.56 18.50 13.14
CA ASN A 40 -10.84 19.18 13.41
C ASN A 40 -11.93 18.86 12.37
N GLN A 41 -11.99 17.61 11.91
CA GLN A 41 -13.00 17.16 10.94
C GLN A 41 -14.22 16.56 11.64
N LEU A 42 -15.40 16.76 11.05
CA LEU A 42 -16.67 16.15 11.50
C LEU A 42 -17.20 15.11 10.50
N ALA A 43 -16.63 15.04 9.30
CA ALA A 43 -17.03 14.15 8.22
C ALA A 43 -15.83 13.92 7.28
N PRO A 44 -15.83 12.83 6.48
CA PRO A 44 -14.83 12.60 5.45
C PRO A 44 -14.76 13.76 4.44
N ASP A 45 -13.54 14.10 4.04
CA ASP A 45 -13.22 14.93 2.89
C ASP A 45 -12.33 14.13 1.92
N PRO A 46 -12.91 13.58 0.83
CA PRO A 46 -12.17 12.74 -0.11
C PRO A 46 -11.00 13.46 -0.78
N ASN A 47 -10.92 14.79 -0.77
CA ASN A 47 -9.82 15.51 -1.44
C ASN A 47 -8.54 15.57 -0.60
N ILE A 48 -8.63 15.32 0.70
CA ILE A 48 -7.51 15.50 1.63
C ILE A 48 -7.24 14.28 2.51
N ASP A 49 -8.25 13.45 2.78
CA ASP A 49 -8.09 12.33 3.72
C ASP A 49 -7.05 11.31 3.26
N TYR A 50 -7.03 10.95 1.98
CA TYR A 50 -6.04 10.03 1.40
C TYR A 50 -4.61 10.60 1.37
N ARG A 51 -4.45 11.89 1.65
CA ARG A 51 -3.16 12.58 1.65
C ARG A 51 -2.54 12.66 3.04
N ARG A 52 -3.25 12.21 4.09
CA ARG A 52 -2.78 12.20 5.48
C ARG A 52 -2.17 10.86 5.84
N ALA A 53 -0.97 10.89 6.41
CA ALA A 53 -0.22 9.67 6.68
C ALA A 53 -0.93 8.79 7.73
N GLU A 54 -1.50 9.41 8.76
CA GLU A 54 -2.28 8.76 9.81
C GLU A 54 -3.51 8.04 9.25
N ASN A 55 -4.26 8.71 8.37
CA ASN A 55 -5.44 8.11 7.73
C ASN A 55 -5.03 6.95 6.81
N LEU A 56 -3.93 7.08 6.06
CA LEU A 56 -3.41 6.00 5.24
C LEU A 56 -2.94 4.81 6.10
N MET A 57 -2.30 5.05 7.24
CA MET A 57 -1.92 3.97 8.16
C MET A 57 -3.15 3.24 8.71
N VAL A 58 -4.22 3.94 9.08
CA VAL A 58 -5.50 3.32 9.48
C VAL A 58 -6.04 2.45 8.33
N PHE A 59 -6.10 3.00 7.11
CA PHE A 59 -6.59 2.29 5.94
C PHE A 59 -5.75 1.03 5.65
N PHE A 60 -4.42 1.14 5.61
CA PHE A 60 -3.56 -0.02 5.32
C PHE A 60 -3.58 -1.06 6.44
N ASN A 61 -3.74 -0.67 7.70
CA ASN A 61 -3.95 -1.63 8.79
C ASN A 61 -5.22 -2.49 8.57
N ARG A 62 -6.24 -1.95 7.90
CA ARG A 62 -7.52 -2.62 7.65
C ARG A 62 -7.55 -3.40 6.34
N HIS A 63 -6.81 -2.94 5.32
CA HIS A 63 -6.95 -3.41 3.93
C HIS A 63 -5.65 -3.97 3.31
N ALA A 64 -4.53 -3.93 4.03
CA ALA A 64 -3.24 -4.46 3.57
C ALA A 64 -2.74 -5.59 4.49
N GLN A 65 -1.71 -6.30 4.03
CA GLN A 65 -0.95 -7.17 4.93
C GLN A 65 -0.02 -6.30 5.77
N VAL A 66 -0.17 -6.34 7.09
CA VAL A 66 0.74 -5.68 8.05
C VAL A 66 1.98 -6.57 8.23
N LEU A 67 3.16 -5.96 8.08
CA LEU A 67 4.45 -6.64 8.10
C LEU A 67 5.31 -6.17 9.29
N THR A 68 6.45 -6.84 9.50
CA THR A 68 7.41 -6.43 10.53
C THR A 68 7.89 -5.00 10.34
N THR A 69 7.99 -4.23 11.42
CA THR A 69 8.63 -2.90 11.44
C THR A 69 10.07 -2.95 11.92
N TYR A 70 10.57 -4.14 12.28
CA TYR A 70 11.95 -4.37 12.69
C TYR A 70 12.74 -5.06 11.58
N ILE A 71 13.95 -4.57 11.31
CA ILE A 71 14.89 -5.13 10.33
C ILE A 71 16.03 -5.82 11.08
N ASP A 72 16.19 -7.13 10.82
CA ASP A 72 17.33 -7.92 11.31
C ASP A 72 18.16 -8.43 10.13
N LEU A 73 19.35 -7.84 9.95
CA LEU A 73 20.31 -8.24 8.91
C LEU A 73 20.84 -9.68 9.07
N LYS A 74 20.60 -10.32 10.22
CA LYS A 74 21.05 -11.67 10.52
C LYS A 74 19.95 -12.71 10.33
N ASP A 75 18.71 -12.29 10.11
CA ASP A 75 17.56 -13.18 9.92
C ASP A 75 17.06 -13.11 8.47
N PRO A 76 17.37 -14.13 7.63
CA PRO A 76 16.89 -14.18 6.26
C PRO A 76 15.36 -14.16 6.12
N GLU A 77 14.61 -14.70 7.09
CA GLU A 77 13.14 -14.67 7.03
C GLU A 77 12.59 -13.29 7.37
N ASN A 78 13.26 -12.54 8.25
CA ASN A 78 12.97 -11.13 8.45
C ASN A 78 13.21 -10.32 7.17
N LEU A 79 14.38 -10.51 6.53
CA LEU A 79 14.74 -9.77 5.32
C LEU A 79 13.79 -10.03 4.15
N LYS A 80 13.29 -11.27 4.00
CA LYS A 80 12.28 -11.62 2.97
C LYS A 80 10.95 -10.87 3.11
N GLN A 81 10.65 -10.30 4.28
CA GLN A 81 9.43 -9.53 4.47
C GLN A 81 9.51 -8.15 3.80
N TRP A 82 10.69 -7.64 3.47
CA TRP A 82 10.89 -6.31 2.88
C TRP A 82 11.02 -6.42 1.36
N ALA A 83 9.91 -6.38 0.65
CA ALA A 83 9.85 -6.60 -0.79
C ALA A 83 9.57 -5.31 -1.58
N PRO A 84 9.99 -5.24 -2.86
CA PRO A 84 9.64 -4.13 -3.74
C PRO A 84 8.13 -3.91 -3.81
N GLY A 85 7.71 -2.65 -3.77
CA GLY A 85 6.30 -2.25 -3.76
C GLY A 85 5.67 -2.13 -2.38
N ASP A 86 6.32 -2.62 -1.32
CA ASP A 86 5.83 -2.42 0.04
C ASP A 86 5.83 -0.94 0.43
N ILE A 87 4.82 -0.53 1.19
CA ILE A 87 4.61 0.83 1.65
C ILE A 87 5.12 0.94 3.08
N VAL A 88 5.99 1.90 3.34
CA VAL A 88 6.63 2.09 4.64
C VAL A 88 6.40 3.52 5.14
N PHE A 89 6.15 3.63 6.44
CA PHE A 89 5.94 4.89 7.15
C PHE A 89 6.99 5.04 8.25
N TRP A 90 7.47 6.27 8.44
CA TRP A 90 8.53 6.59 9.39
C TRP A 90 8.13 7.70 10.37
N ASP A 91 8.59 7.52 11.60
CA ASP A 91 8.76 8.55 12.64
C ASP A 91 10.19 9.10 12.47
N VAL A 92 10.27 10.30 11.90
CA VAL A 92 11.53 10.97 11.55
C VAL A 92 12.09 11.73 12.75
N ASN A 93 11.19 12.30 13.57
CA ASN A 93 11.54 13.17 14.68
C ASN A 93 11.75 12.43 16.01
N GLY A 94 11.30 11.18 16.09
CA GLY A 94 11.41 10.32 17.27
C GLY A 94 10.35 10.60 18.34
N ASP A 95 9.27 11.31 18.02
CA ASP A 95 8.21 11.70 18.95
C ASP A 95 7.04 10.69 18.99
N GLY A 96 7.13 9.62 18.18
CA GLY A 96 6.11 8.58 18.08
C GLY A 96 5.04 8.87 17.02
N GLU A 97 5.17 9.97 16.28
CA GLU A 97 4.24 10.35 15.22
C GLU A 97 4.77 10.01 13.83
N VAL A 98 3.86 9.85 12.87
CA VAL A 98 4.25 9.59 11.48
C VAL A 98 4.55 10.89 10.75
N ASP A 99 5.78 11.02 10.27
CA ASP A 99 6.24 12.22 9.56
C ASP A 99 6.42 11.98 8.06
N HIS A 100 6.72 10.73 7.69
CA HIS A 100 7.19 10.41 6.34
C HIS A 100 6.72 9.06 5.85
N ALA A 101 6.70 8.89 4.52
CA ALA A 101 6.28 7.67 3.88
C ALA A 101 6.98 7.43 2.53
N GLY A 102 6.88 6.21 2.02
CA GLY A 102 7.61 5.81 0.81
C GLY A 102 7.31 4.38 0.41
N ILE A 103 7.85 3.99 -0.74
CA ILE A 103 7.66 2.68 -1.35
C ILE A 103 9.02 2.02 -1.53
N LEU A 104 9.13 0.73 -1.21
CA LEU A 104 10.35 -0.04 -1.42
C LEU A 104 10.60 -0.24 -2.92
N SER A 105 11.82 0.07 -3.35
CA SER A 105 12.28 -0.10 -4.72
C SER A 105 12.62 -1.56 -5.03
N ASP A 106 12.63 -1.90 -6.31
CA ASP A 106 13.21 -3.13 -6.84
C ASP A 106 14.75 -3.12 -6.83
N LYS A 107 15.37 -1.96 -6.61
CA LYS A 107 16.82 -1.86 -6.38
C LYS A 107 17.17 -2.12 -4.93
N ALA A 108 18.26 -2.85 -4.72
CA ALA A 108 18.81 -3.12 -3.41
C ALA A 108 20.14 -2.39 -3.17
N ASN A 109 20.41 -2.04 -1.92
CA ASN A 109 21.70 -1.56 -1.47
C ASN A 109 22.72 -2.71 -1.36
N LYS A 110 23.94 -2.40 -0.91
CA LYS A 110 25.03 -3.39 -0.78
C LYS A 110 24.76 -4.50 0.24
N GLU A 111 23.81 -4.29 1.15
CA GLU A 111 23.40 -5.25 2.17
C GLU A 111 22.19 -6.08 1.72
N GLY A 112 21.68 -5.85 0.50
CA GLY A 112 20.51 -6.56 -0.04
C GLY A 112 19.17 -6.00 0.43
N LEU A 113 19.15 -4.88 1.15
CA LEU A 113 17.91 -4.19 1.52
C LEU A 113 17.40 -3.32 0.36
N PRO A 114 16.08 -3.24 0.14
CA PRO A 114 15.54 -2.38 -0.89
C PRO A 114 15.84 -0.91 -0.60
N MET A 115 16.19 -0.17 -1.65
CA MET A 115 16.18 1.29 -1.64
C MET A 115 14.74 1.80 -1.47
N VAL A 116 14.58 3.08 -1.17
CA VAL A 116 13.26 3.68 -0.92
C VAL A 116 12.99 4.76 -1.96
N ILE A 117 11.83 4.66 -2.61
CA ILE A 117 11.25 5.70 -3.45
C ILE A 117 10.36 6.58 -2.57
N HIS A 118 10.70 7.85 -2.42
CA HIS A 118 9.97 8.80 -1.57
C HIS A 118 10.08 10.24 -2.08
N ASN A 119 9.18 11.13 -1.63
CA ASN A 119 9.28 12.57 -1.91
C ASN A 119 9.90 13.30 -0.73
N PHE A 120 11.03 13.96 -0.91
CA PHE A 120 11.58 14.80 0.16
C PHE A 120 10.74 16.08 0.30
N PRO A 121 10.31 16.46 1.52
CA PRO A 121 9.48 17.66 1.71
C PRO A 121 10.20 18.96 1.29
N ASP A 122 11.53 19.01 1.34
CA ASP A 122 12.36 20.11 0.84
C ASP A 122 13.62 19.52 0.16
N PRO A 123 13.90 19.78 -1.14
CA PRO A 123 13.28 20.74 -2.06
C PRO A 123 12.08 20.22 -2.88
N GLY A 124 11.48 19.07 -2.55
CA GLY A 124 10.21 18.64 -3.18
C GLY A 124 10.35 17.77 -4.42
N TYR A 125 11.38 16.92 -4.52
CA TYR A 125 11.54 15.96 -5.61
C TYR A 125 11.40 14.51 -5.14
N THR A 126 11.04 13.63 -6.08
CA THR A 126 11.05 12.18 -5.89
C THR A 126 12.49 11.68 -5.98
N ALA A 127 12.94 10.98 -4.96
CA ALA A 127 14.26 10.38 -4.87
C ALA A 127 14.14 8.86 -4.68
N GLU A 128 15.19 8.15 -5.06
CA GLU A 128 15.39 6.74 -4.78
C GLU A 128 16.69 6.61 -3.96
N GLU A 129 16.58 6.38 -2.65
CA GLU A 129 17.69 6.50 -1.71
C GLU A 129 17.80 5.31 -0.75
N ASP A 130 19.01 5.07 -0.23
CA ASP A 130 19.27 4.09 0.83
C ASP A 130 18.91 4.69 2.21
N VAL A 131 17.60 4.81 2.46
CA VAL A 131 17.05 5.45 3.68
C VAL A 131 16.11 4.56 4.49
N LEU A 132 15.93 3.30 4.10
CA LEU A 132 15.00 2.37 4.77
C LEU A 132 15.23 2.30 6.29
N ARG A 133 16.49 2.27 6.71
CA ARG A 133 16.92 2.20 8.12
C ARG A 133 17.32 3.54 8.72
N LYS A 134 17.11 4.66 8.02
CA LYS A 134 17.58 5.99 8.45
C LYS A 134 16.74 6.57 9.58
N TRP A 135 15.45 6.21 9.61
CA TRP A 135 14.47 6.67 10.58
C TRP A 135 13.73 5.48 11.18
N ARG A 136 12.96 5.72 12.24
CA ARG A 136 12.19 4.67 12.90
C ARG A 136 11.01 4.29 12.04
N VAL A 137 10.92 3.02 11.64
CA VAL A 137 9.74 2.50 10.94
C VAL A 137 8.58 2.37 11.92
N VAL A 138 7.43 2.96 11.58
CA VAL A 138 6.20 2.92 12.38
C VAL A 138 5.05 2.22 11.66
N GLY A 139 5.19 1.94 10.37
CA GLY A 139 4.25 1.13 9.60
C GLY A 139 4.94 0.49 8.41
N HIS A 140 4.59 -0.76 8.11
CA HIS A 140 5.08 -1.50 6.96
C HIS A 140 3.96 -2.39 6.42
N TYR A 141 3.60 -2.17 5.16
CA TYR A 141 2.40 -2.74 4.55
C TYR A 141 2.67 -3.27 3.16
N ARG A 142 2.06 -4.41 2.84
CA ARG A 142 1.98 -4.93 1.46
C ARG A 142 0.56 -4.84 0.96
N PHE A 143 0.36 -4.05 -0.10
CA PHE A 143 -0.94 -3.73 -0.67
C PHE A 143 -1.01 -4.08 -2.18
N PRO A 144 -2.11 -4.71 -2.67
CA PRO A 144 -3.21 -5.23 -1.87
C PRO A 144 -2.71 -6.36 -0.96
N GLY A 145 -3.31 -6.50 0.23
CA GLY A 145 -3.03 -7.67 1.06
C GLY A 145 -3.29 -8.93 0.24
N GLN A 146 -2.49 -9.99 0.38
CA GLN A 146 -2.80 -11.26 -0.27
C GLN A 146 -4.09 -11.83 0.36
N SER A 147 -5.24 -11.43 -0.16
CA SER A 147 -6.36 -12.34 -0.28
C SER A 147 -5.95 -13.35 -1.35
N SER A 148 -6.09 -14.63 -1.05
CA SER A 148 -5.82 -15.72 -1.98
C SER A 148 -6.50 -15.46 -3.33
N SER A 149 -5.68 -15.11 -4.33
CA SER A 149 -5.89 -15.13 -5.79
C SER A 149 -7.14 -14.41 -6.36
N PRO A 150 -6.99 -13.58 -7.41
CA PRO A 150 -8.12 -13.20 -8.25
C PRO A 150 -8.61 -14.45 -9.00
N GLN A 151 -9.81 -14.93 -8.69
CA GLN A 151 -10.50 -15.89 -9.55
C GLN A 151 -10.75 -15.21 -10.90
N GLN A 152 -10.09 -15.72 -11.93
CA GLN A 152 -10.44 -15.45 -13.32
C GLN A 152 -11.92 -15.80 -13.52
N VAL A 153 -12.69 -14.83 -14.03
CA VAL A 153 -14.03 -15.07 -14.55
C VAL A 153 -13.88 -15.86 -15.85
N GLU A 154 -13.93 -17.19 -15.72
CA GLU A 154 -13.98 -18.10 -16.85
C GLU A 154 -15.39 -18.02 -17.45
N GLN A 155 -15.50 -17.35 -18.61
CA GLN A 155 -16.70 -17.40 -19.44
C GLN A 155 -16.82 -18.82 -20.01
N LYS A 156 -17.85 -19.55 -19.59
CA LYS A 156 -18.23 -20.82 -20.20
C LYS A 156 -18.84 -20.53 -21.57
N GLU A 157 -18.13 -20.93 -22.64
CA GLU A 157 -18.73 -21.14 -23.95
C GLU A 157 -19.57 -22.43 -23.91
N ASP A 158 -20.89 -22.27 -24.05
CA ASP A 158 -21.82 -23.35 -24.30
C ASP A 158 -21.51 -24.00 -25.67
N THR A 159 -20.90 -25.17 -25.65
CA THR A 159 -20.88 -26.07 -26.82
C THR A 159 -21.92 -27.17 -26.59
N GLN A 160 -23.13 -26.93 -27.10
CA GLN A 160 -24.19 -27.93 -27.12
C GLN A 160 -23.88 -28.98 -28.21
N SER A 161 -23.67 -30.21 -27.77
CA SER A 161 -23.45 -31.39 -28.61
C SER A 161 -24.76 -31.85 -29.24
N GLY A 162 -24.87 -31.75 -30.56
CA GLY A 162 -25.91 -32.42 -31.34
C GLY A 162 -25.52 -33.87 -31.60
N GLN A 163 -26.23 -34.80 -30.95
CA GLN A 163 -26.08 -36.24 -31.15
C GLN A 163 -26.63 -36.68 -32.51
N ARG A 164 -25.89 -37.58 -33.15
CA ARG A 164 -26.31 -38.41 -34.27
C ARG A 164 -27.14 -39.57 -33.75
N GLU A 165 -28.29 -39.83 -34.35
CA GLU A 165 -28.88 -41.17 -34.40
C GLU A 165 -29.30 -41.48 -35.84
N GLU A 166 -28.57 -42.41 -36.45
CA GLU A 166 -28.91 -43.05 -37.71
C GLU A 166 -28.47 -44.52 -37.57
N THR A 167 -29.44 -45.43 -37.36
CA THR A 167 -29.32 -46.85 -37.78
C THR A 167 -30.73 -47.44 -37.98
N THR A 168 -31.23 -47.57 -39.22
CA THR A 168 -31.14 -48.72 -40.19
C THR A 168 -32.38 -49.64 -40.10
N PRO A 169 -32.62 -50.49 -41.12
CA PRO A 169 -33.57 -50.33 -42.21
C PRO A 169 -34.91 -51.09 -42.04
#